data_AF-A0A523BMF9-F1
#
_entry.id   AF-A0A523BMF9-F1
#
_cell.length_a   1.000
_cell.length_b   1.000
_cell.length_c   1.000
_cell.angle_alpha   90.00
_cell.angle_beta   90.00
_cell.angle_gamma   90.00
#
_symmetry.space_group_name_H-M   'P 1'
#
loop_
_entity.id
_entity.type
_entity.pdbx_description
1 polymer ?
#
loop_
_entity_poly.entity_id
_entity_poly.type
_entity_poly.pdbx_seq_one_letter_code
_entity_poly.pdbx_strand_id
1 'polypeptide(L)'
;MINLCGVNTISQEPEQAISTTIGTGMYLIINIGGLSTTSLMNISLTSKSFRIDSEVITKLKETFSFLTRFVSISDLETIADLLSRPIILYSLSPLVNKTYEFLEIIGLHRGEHFQCEVSRWIDYEVEGWNYLQFKVTLLGAGRNELLERGIDKFTLLKNLTMIADQVLPYEVKQEIVILVE
;
A
#
# COMPACT_ATOMS: atom_id res chain seq x y z
N MET A 1 -24.52 11.37 8.53
CA MET A 1 -25.13 11.71 9.84
C MET A 1 -24.20 11.12 10.89
N ILE A 2 -23.36 11.94 11.51
CA ILE A 2 -22.33 11.52 12.47
C ILE A 2 -22.96 11.58 13.85
N ASN A 3 -22.93 10.47 14.60
CA ASN A 3 -23.45 10.40 15.96
C ASN A 3 -22.26 10.29 16.92
N LEU A 4 -22.02 11.33 17.71
CA LEU A 4 -21.02 11.38 18.79
C LEU A 4 -21.78 11.17 20.10
N CYS A 5 -21.55 10.05 20.79
CA CYS A 5 -22.13 9.78 22.11
C CYS A 5 -21.04 9.69 23.18
N GLY A 6 -21.20 10.49 24.24
CA GLY A 6 -20.89 10.10 25.62
C GLY A 6 -19.62 10.68 26.25
N VAL A 7 -19.77 11.80 26.98
CA VAL A 7 -18.85 12.21 28.05
C VAL A 7 -19.47 11.74 29.36
N ASN A 8 -18.82 10.82 30.08
CA ASN A 8 -19.22 10.46 31.44
C ASN A 8 -18.30 11.16 32.45
N THR A 9 -18.88 12.05 33.25
CA THR A 9 -18.32 12.64 34.47
C THR A 9 -18.28 11.61 35.60
N ILE A 10 -17.14 11.50 36.29
CA ILE A 10 -16.89 10.61 37.42
C ILE A 10 -17.22 11.36 38.73
N SER A 11 -17.99 10.71 39.62
CA SER A 11 -18.13 11.05 41.05
C SER A 11 -17.40 9.98 41.89
N GLN A 12 -16.96 10.40 43.07
CA GLN A 12 -15.88 9.89 43.91
C GLN A 12 -16.00 8.43 44.45
N GLU A 13 -14.82 7.78 44.48
CA GLU A 13 -14.23 6.63 45.24
C GLU A 13 -14.92 6.06 46.52
N PRO A 14 -14.53 4.85 47.05
CA PRO A 14 -13.17 4.25 46.99
C PRO A 14 -13.05 2.70 46.82
N GLU A 15 -11.77 2.27 46.79
CA GLU A 15 -11.19 0.92 46.99
C GLU A 15 -11.26 -0.12 45.86
N GLN A 16 -10.17 -0.26 45.10
CA GLN A 16 -9.25 -1.40 45.15
C GLN A 16 -8.22 -1.32 44.01
N ALA A 17 -6.98 -1.68 44.32
CA ALA A 17 -5.82 -1.53 43.47
C ALA A 17 -5.92 -2.26 42.13
N ILE A 18 -5.81 -1.51 41.03
CA ILE A 18 -5.31 -2.02 39.75
C ILE A 18 -4.35 -0.97 39.21
N SER A 19 -3.06 -1.33 39.15
CA SER A 19 -2.05 -0.57 38.43
C SER A 19 -2.38 -0.65 36.93
N THR A 20 -3.18 0.30 36.45
CA THR A 20 -3.58 0.37 35.04
C THR A 20 -2.47 1.06 34.26
N THR A 21 -1.61 0.28 33.61
CA THR A 21 -0.75 0.76 32.54
C THR A 21 -1.68 1.22 31.40
N ILE A 22 -1.82 2.54 31.21
CA ILE A 22 -2.60 3.10 30.11
C ILE A 22 -1.78 2.91 28.83
N GLY A 23 -1.98 1.76 28.18
CA GLY A 23 -1.55 1.56 26.80
C GLY A 23 -2.63 2.09 25.87
N THR A 24 -2.40 3.27 25.29
CA THR A 24 -3.26 3.87 24.27
C THR A 24 -3.11 3.05 22.97
N GLY A 25 -3.80 1.91 22.89
CA GLY A 25 -3.86 1.11 21.68
C GLY A 25 -4.78 1.77 20.64
N MET A 26 -4.24 2.12 19.48
CA MET A 26 -5.06 2.38 18.29
C MET A 26 -5.53 1.04 17.71
N TYR A 27 -6.83 0.86 17.57
CA TYR A 27 -7.42 -0.32 16.95
C TYR A 27 -7.81 0.01 15.51
N LEU A 28 -7.33 -0.80 14.55
CA LEU A 28 -7.81 -0.76 13.18
C LEU A 28 -8.92 -1.80 13.03
N ILE A 29 -10.17 -1.34 12.91
CA ILE A 29 -11.33 -2.21 12.64
C ILE A 29 -11.60 -2.15 11.14
N ILE A 30 -11.25 -3.21 10.42
CA ILE A 30 -11.57 -3.36 8.99
C ILE A 30 -12.88 -4.13 8.89
N ASN A 31 -13.99 -3.43 8.66
CA ASN A 31 -15.28 -4.06 8.34
C ASN A 31 -15.31 -4.42 6.86
N ILE A 32 -15.02 -5.69 6.56
CA ILE A 32 -15.21 -6.23 5.21
C ILE A 32 -16.66 -6.70 5.12
N GLY A 33 -17.54 -5.82 4.67
CA GLY A 33 -18.94 -6.13 4.44
C GLY A 33 -19.08 -7.17 3.32
N GLY A 34 -19.76 -8.28 3.62
CA GLY A 34 -20.26 -9.21 2.60
C GLY A 34 -19.74 -10.64 2.69
N LEU A 35 -19.80 -11.29 3.86
CA LEU A 35 -20.06 -12.73 3.93
C LEU A 35 -20.66 -13.06 5.30
N SER A 36 -21.79 -13.74 5.29
CA SER A 36 -22.56 -14.12 6.47
C SER A 36 -21.87 -15.25 7.24
N THR A 37 -20.78 -14.96 7.93
CA THR A 37 -20.31 -15.70 9.10
C THR A 37 -19.60 -14.71 10.02
N THR A 38 -20.16 -14.53 11.22
CA THR A 38 -19.63 -13.71 12.31
C THR A 38 -18.27 -14.24 12.76
N SER A 39 -17.19 -13.72 12.17
CA SER A 39 -15.86 -13.80 12.75
C SER A 39 -15.29 -12.38 12.81
N LEU A 40 -15.61 -11.70 13.91
CA LEU A 40 -15.03 -10.40 14.26
C LEU A 40 -13.59 -10.66 14.72
N MET A 41 -12.63 -10.53 13.80
CA MET A 41 -11.22 -10.64 14.15
C MET A 41 -10.74 -9.27 14.67
N ASN A 42 -10.72 -9.11 16.00
CA ASN A 42 -10.17 -7.94 16.66
C ASN A 42 -8.63 -7.99 16.59
N ILE A 43 -8.04 -7.22 15.68
CA ILE A 43 -6.58 -7.07 15.61
C ILE A 43 -6.17 -5.95 16.60
N SER A 44 -5.66 -6.36 17.76
CA SER A 44 -5.06 -5.47 18.76
C SER A 44 -3.62 -5.15 18.37
N LEU A 45 -3.36 -3.92 17.92
CA LEU A 45 -2.01 -3.40 17.66
C LEU A 45 -1.41 -2.88 18.98
N THR A 46 -1.05 -3.78 19.88
CA THR A 46 -0.25 -3.46 21.07
C THR A 46 1.13 -4.09 20.94
N SER A 47 2.11 -3.26 20.54
CA SER A 47 3.56 -3.43 20.75
C SER A 47 4.13 -4.86 20.68
N LYS A 48 3.68 -5.68 19.73
CA LYS A 48 4.22 -7.01 19.48
C LYS A 48 4.81 -7.03 18.08
N SER A 49 6.06 -7.46 17.98
CA SER A 49 6.68 -7.80 16.71
C SER A 49 5.74 -8.76 15.96
N PHE A 50 5.15 -8.29 14.87
CA PHE A 50 4.39 -9.17 14.00
C PHE A 50 5.38 -10.10 13.32
N ARG A 51 5.41 -11.37 13.74
CA ARG A 51 5.80 -12.42 12.81
C ARG A 51 4.73 -12.44 11.74
N ILE A 52 5.10 -12.02 10.54
CA ILE A 52 4.24 -12.10 9.36
C ILE A 52 4.17 -13.57 9.00
N ASP A 53 3.27 -14.29 9.67
CA ASP A 53 3.02 -15.69 9.39
C ASP A 53 2.30 -15.83 8.04
N SER A 54 2.34 -17.04 7.45
CA SER A 54 1.74 -17.33 6.14
C SER A 54 0.26 -16.94 6.03
N GLU A 55 -0.45 -16.89 7.16
CA GLU A 55 -1.86 -16.49 7.24
C GLU A 55 -2.09 -15.01 6.89
N VAL A 56 -1.22 -14.11 7.34
CA VAL A 56 -1.33 -12.66 7.04
C VAL A 56 -1.08 -12.38 5.56
N ILE A 57 -0.08 -13.05 4.97
CA ILE A 57 0.21 -12.97 3.54
C ILE A 57 -0.98 -13.51 2.73
N THR A 58 -1.57 -14.62 3.17
CA THR A 58 -2.76 -15.21 2.54
C THR A 58 -3.93 -14.23 2.59
N LYS A 59 -4.17 -13.59 3.75
CA LYS A 59 -5.25 -12.61 3.90
C LYS A 59 -5.03 -11.35 3.06
N LEU A 60 -3.79 -10.88 2.93
CA LEU A 60 -3.46 -9.78 2.03
C LEU A 60 -3.71 -10.17 0.57
N LYS A 61 -3.28 -11.37 0.16
CA LYS A 61 -3.54 -11.90 -1.17
C LYS A 61 -5.03 -12.08 -1.45
N GLU A 62 -5.85 -12.44 -0.47
CA GLU A 62 -7.31 -12.53 -0.63
C GLU A 62 -7.94 -11.14 -0.75
N THR A 63 -7.62 -10.27 0.21
CA THR A 63 -8.25 -8.94 0.38
C THR A 63 -7.82 -7.95 -0.70
N PHE A 64 -6.55 -8.02 -1.09
CA PHE A 64 -5.93 -7.21 -2.15
C PHE A 64 -5.48 -8.11 -3.30
N SER A 65 -6.28 -9.16 -3.58
CA SER A 65 -6.10 -10.06 -4.72
C SER A 65 -5.96 -9.31 -6.03
N PHE A 66 -6.69 -8.20 -6.17
CA PHE A 66 -6.54 -7.28 -7.28
C PHE A 66 -5.11 -6.75 -7.38
N LEU A 67 -4.62 -6.07 -6.35
CA LEU A 67 -3.27 -5.46 -6.36
C LEU A 67 -2.19 -6.53 -6.60
N THR A 68 -2.24 -7.63 -5.86
CA THR A 68 -1.24 -8.72 -5.96
C THR A 68 -1.35 -9.52 -7.26
N ARG A 69 -2.50 -9.48 -7.94
CA ARG A 69 -2.63 -10.03 -9.29
C ARG A 69 -1.89 -9.19 -10.30
N PHE A 70 -1.75 -7.87 -10.09
CA PHE A 70 -1.15 -6.94 -11.04
C PHE A 70 0.31 -6.63 -10.71
N VAL A 71 0.63 -6.50 -9.44
CA VAL A 71 1.91 -6.01 -8.94
C VAL A 71 2.58 -7.06 -8.06
N SER A 72 3.88 -7.24 -8.26
CA SER A 72 4.71 -8.03 -7.34
C SER A 72 5.09 -7.19 -6.12
N ILE A 73 5.12 -7.78 -4.93
CA ILE A 73 5.60 -7.09 -3.71
C ILE A 73 6.91 -7.75 -3.31
N SER A 74 7.97 -6.96 -3.15
CA SER A 74 9.35 -7.46 -3.07
C SER A 74 9.63 -8.36 -1.87
N ASP A 75 9.06 -8.03 -0.72
CA ASP A 75 9.40 -8.67 0.56
C ASP A 75 8.29 -8.51 1.61
N LEU A 76 8.44 -9.22 2.73
CA LEU A 76 7.49 -9.21 3.83
C LEU A 76 7.45 -7.86 4.57
N GLU A 77 8.56 -7.13 4.63
CA GLU A 77 8.60 -5.83 5.31
C GLU A 77 7.76 -4.80 4.57
N THR A 78 7.82 -4.80 3.24
CA THR A 78 6.98 -3.98 2.37
C THR A 78 5.51 -4.36 2.53
N ILE A 79 5.19 -5.65 2.65
CA ILE A 79 3.83 -6.12 2.93
C ILE A 79 3.33 -5.57 4.28
N ALA A 80 4.13 -5.67 5.35
CA ALA A 80 3.74 -5.15 6.65
C ALA A 80 3.60 -3.62 6.66
N ASP A 81 4.50 -2.90 5.99
CA ASP A 81 4.43 -1.45 5.84
C ASP A 81 3.10 -1.03 5.19
N LEU A 82 2.74 -1.67 4.07
CA LEU A 82 1.49 -1.42 3.37
C LEU A 82 0.25 -1.73 4.22
N LEU A 83 0.25 -2.86 4.95
CA LEU A 83 -0.84 -3.22 5.85
C LEU A 83 -1.00 -2.23 7.01
N SER A 84 0.11 -1.62 7.47
CA SER A 84 0.09 -0.58 8.49
C SER A 84 -0.40 0.78 7.98
N ARG A 85 -0.47 0.96 6.65
CA ARG A 85 -0.80 2.23 5.97
C ARG A 85 -1.97 2.04 4.99
N PRO A 86 -3.21 1.83 5.48
CA PRO A 86 -4.36 1.49 4.63
C PRO A 86 -4.63 2.49 3.50
N ILE A 87 -4.47 3.80 3.77
CA ILE A 87 -4.71 4.85 2.77
C ILE A 87 -3.81 4.67 1.54
N ILE A 88 -2.53 4.35 1.76
CA ILE A 88 -1.57 4.11 0.69
C ILE A 88 -1.92 2.84 -0.06
N LEU A 89 -2.18 1.75 0.67
CA LEU A 89 -2.55 0.48 0.08
C LEU A 89 -3.79 0.58 -0.82
N TYR A 90 -4.82 1.33 -0.40
CA TYR A 90 -6.00 1.60 -1.23
C TYR A 90 -5.68 2.50 -2.43
N SER A 91 -4.80 3.49 -2.26
CA SER A 91 -4.42 4.44 -3.32
C SER A 91 -3.50 3.81 -4.38
N LEU A 92 -2.82 2.70 -4.08
CA LEU A 92 -2.03 1.96 -5.07
C LEU A 92 -2.91 1.33 -6.16
N SER A 93 -4.10 0.84 -5.83
CA SER A 93 -4.99 0.21 -6.81
C SER A 93 -5.31 1.09 -8.03
N PRO A 94 -5.79 2.35 -7.87
CA PRO A 94 -6.03 3.23 -9.01
C PRO A 94 -4.74 3.62 -9.75
N LEU A 95 -3.62 3.83 -9.04
CA LEU A 95 -2.32 4.11 -9.67
C LEU A 95 -1.88 2.96 -10.59
N VAL A 96 -1.97 1.75 -10.09
CA VAL A 96 -1.67 0.52 -10.81
C VAL A 96 -2.54 0.41 -12.05
N ASN A 97 -3.85 0.57 -11.90
CA ASN A 97 -4.77 0.49 -13.04
C ASN A 97 -4.49 1.51 -14.12
N LYS A 98 -4.29 2.77 -13.75
CA LYS A 98 -3.98 3.82 -14.73
C LYS A 98 -2.62 3.64 -15.38
N THR A 99 -1.65 3.12 -14.65
CA THR A 99 -0.36 2.73 -15.21
C THR A 99 -0.54 1.62 -16.24
N TYR A 100 -1.27 0.55 -15.91
CA TYR A 100 -1.55 -0.54 -16.84
C TYR A 100 -2.28 -0.06 -18.10
N GLU A 101 -3.36 0.70 -17.93
CA GLU A 101 -4.14 1.28 -19.03
C GLU A 101 -3.25 2.11 -19.96
N PHE A 102 -2.42 2.99 -19.40
CA PHE A 102 -1.51 3.82 -20.18
C PHE A 102 -0.46 2.99 -20.94
N LEU A 103 0.16 2.01 -20.27
CA LEU A 103 1.17 1.16 -20.88
C LEU A 103 0.58 0.34 -22.04
N GLU A 104 -0.65 -0.15 -21.89
CA GLU A 104 -1.38 -0.84 -22.96
C GLU A 104 -1.71 0.09 -24.13
N ILE A 105 -2.12 1.34 -23.87
CA ILE A 105 -2.38 2.35 -24.92
C ILE A 105 -1.13 2.61 -25.77
N ILE A 106 0.05 2.64 -25.14
CA ILE A 106 1.32 2.82 -25.85
C ILE A 106 1.88 1.51 -26.43
N GLY A 107 1.11 0.41 -26.40
CA GLY A 107 1.44 -0.87 -27.03
C GLY A 107 2.28 -1.83 -26.17
N LEU A 108 2.44 -1.56 -24.88
CA LEU A 108 3.15 -2.46 -23.99
C LEU A 108 2.20 -3.47 -23.35
N HIS A 109 2.55 -4.75 -23.42
CA HIS A 109 1.79 -5.85 -22.85
C HIS A 109 2.40 -6.32 -21.55
N ARG A 110 1.55 -6.54 -20.56
CA ARG A 110 1.96 -6.99 -19.23
C ARG A 110 2.60 -8.38 -19.29
N GLY A 111 3.71 -8.56 -18.58
CA GLY A 111 4.43 -9.83 -18.46
C GLY A 111 5.33 -10.16 -19.66
N GLU A 112 5.07 -9.54 -20.81
CA GLU A 112 5.88 -9.64 -22.02
C GLU A 112 6.81 -8.44 -22.18
N HIS A 113 6.25 -7.23 -22.05
CA HIS A 113 6.95 -5.96 -22.25
C HIS A 113 7.34 -5.29 -20.94
N PHE A 114 6.57 -5.51 -19.87
CA PHE A 114 6.85 -4.89 -18.58
C PHE A 114 6.29 -5.66 -17.38
N GLN A 115 6.81 -5.34 -16.21
CA GLN A 115 6.30 -5.80 -14.92
C GLN A 115 6.24 -4.63 -13.94
N CYS A 116 5.27 -4.68 -13.02
CA CYS A 116 5.16 -3.71 -11.94
C CYS A 116 5.52 -4.36 -10.60
N GLU A 117 6.19 -3.61 -9.76
CA GLU A 117 6.60 -4.01 -8.42
C GLU A 117 6.32 -2.88 -7.42
N VAL A 118 5.93 -3.25 -6.21
CA VAL A 118 5.95 -2.36 -5.05
C VAL A 118 6.99 -2.86 -4.08
N SER A 119 7.91 -1.98 -3.73
CA SER A 119 9.08 -2.27 -2.90
C SER A 119 9.41 -1.06 -2.03
N ARG A 120 10.50 -1.14 -1.27
CA ARG A 120 11.07 0.01 -0.58
C ARG A 120 12.24 0.58 -1.35
N TRP A 121 12.23 1.90 -1.55
CA TRP A 121 13.41 2.64 -1.92
C TRP A 121 14.07 3.18 -0.66
N ILE A 122 15.35 2.87 -0.49
CA ILE A 122 16.16 3.29 0.65
C ILE A 122 17.39 3.99 0.08
N ASP A 123 17.57 5.25 0.47
CA ASP A 123 18.83 5.93 0.28
C ASP A 123 19.77 5.58 1.44
N TYR A 124 20.88 4.90 1.15
CA TYR A 124 21.86 4.54 2.17
C TYR A 124 22.80 5.70 2.52
N GLU A 125 22.81 6.77 1.73
CA GLU A 125 23.63 7.96 1.96
C GLU A 125 22.89 8.98 2.84
N VAL A 126 21.54 8.97 2.82
CA VAL A 126 20.72 9.89 3.61
C VAL A 126 19.88 9.13 4.64
N GLU A 127 20.26 9.24 5.91
CA GLU A 127 19.54 8.59 7.00
C GLU A 127 18.06 9.03 7.06
N GLY A 128 17.16 8.05 7.17
CA GLY A 128 15.73 8.28 7.25
C GLY A 128 15.01 8.44 5.90
N TRP A 129 15.74 8.46 4.78
CA TRP A 129 15.14 8.47 3.44
C TRP A 129 14.74 7.05 3.02
N ASN A 130 13.60 6.62 3.54
CA ASN A 130 12.90 5.45 3.05
C ASN A 130 11.55 5.88 2.48
N TYR A 131 11.23 5.38 1.30
CA TYR A 131 9.96 5.65 0.64
C TYR A 131 9.41 4.36 0.07
N LEU A 132 8.09 4.31 -0.04
CA LEU A 132 7.47 3.26 -0.82
C LEU A 132 7.81 3.51 -2.28
N GLN A 133 8.18 2.47 -3.01
CA GLN A 133 8.50 2.55 -4.42
C GLN A 133 7.44 1.83 -5.23
N PHE A 134 6.96 2.48 -6.29
CA PHE A 134 6.24 1.84 -7.38
C PHE A 134 7.16 1.77 -8.60
N LYS A 135 7.63 0.57 -8.92
CA LYS A 135 8.59 0.31 -9.99
C LYS A 135 7.92 -0.30 -11.21
N VAL A 136 8.20 0.24 -12.39
CA VAL A 136 7.84 -0.32 -13.69
C VAL A 136 9.13 -0.78 -14.39
N THR A 137 9.34 -2.09 -14.45
CA THR A 137 10.50 -2.68 -15.13
C THR A 137 10.15 -2.99 -16.57
N LEU A 138 10.91 -2.43 -17.51
CA LEU A 138 10.81 -2.74 -18.94
C LEU A 138 11.62 -3.99 -19.25
N LEU A 139 10.94 -5.01 -19.76
CA LEU A 139 11.55 -6.23 -20.26
C LEU A 139 12.18 -5.99 -21.64
N GLY A 140 13.05 -6.90 -22.10
CA GLY A 140 13.81 -6.72 -23.35
C GLY A 140 12.92 -6.36 -24.56
N ALA A 141 11.79 -7.06 -24.73
CA ALA A 141 10.82 -6.78 -25.78
C ALA A 141 10.17 -5.39 -25.63
N GLY A 142 9.79 -5.00 -24.40
CA GLY A 142 9.19 -3.69 -24.14
C GLY A 142 10.14 -2.51 -24.37
N ARG A 143 11.44 -2.69 -24.10
CA ARG A 143 12.46 -1.67 -24.42
C ARG A 143 12.55 -1.44 -25.92
N ASN A 144 12.52 -2.50 -26.72
CA ASN A 144 12.54 -2.40 -28.18
C ASN A 144 11.28 -1.71 -28.70
N GLU A 145 10.10 -2.11 -28.22
CA GLU A 145 8.81 -1.50 -28.61
C GLU A 145 8.78 0.01 -28.32
N LEU A 146 9.30 0.44 -27.16
CA LEU A 146 9.39 1.86 -26.84
C LEU A 146 10.35 2.61 -27.76
N LEU A 147 11.50 2.02 -28.08
CA LEU A 147 12.48 2.61 -29.00
C LEU A 147 11.90 2.77 -30.41
N GLU A 148 11.19 1.77 -30.92
CA GLU A 148 10.50 1.82 -32.22
C GLU A 148 9.45 2.93 -32.28
N ARG A 149 8.81 3.22 -31.14
CA ARG A 149 7.83 4.30 -30.99
C ARG A 149 8.44 5.66 -30.66
N GLY A 150 9.77 5.75 -30.51
CA GLY A 150 10.47 6.98 -30.15
C GLY A 150 10.16 7.48 -28.74
N ILE A 151 9.74 6.60 -27.83
CA ILE A 151 9.48 6.92 -26.43
C ILE A 151 10.70 6.51 -25.61
N ASP A 152 11.40 7.48 -25.05
CA ASP A 152 12.50 7.19 -24.13
C ASP A 152 12.01 6.94 -22.69
N LYS A 153 12.93 6.45 -21.86
CA LYS A 153 12.69 6.14 -20.44
C LYS A 153 12.26 7.38 -19.63
N PHE A 154 12.74 8.57 -19.96
CA PHE A 154 12.41 9.81 -19.25
C PHE A 154 10.99 10.28 -19.57
N THR A 155 10.60 10.16 -20.83
CA THR A 155 9.25 10.42 -21.32
C THR A 155 8.27 9.46 -20.66
N LEU A 156 8.64 8.18 -20.54
CA LEU A 156 7.83 7.21 -19.83
C LEU A 156 7.66 7.58 -18.35
N LEU A 157 8.78 7.85 -17.65
CA LEU A 157 8.75 8.27 -16.25
C LEU A 157 7.88 9.50 -16.03
N LYS A 158 8.04 10.53 -16.88
CA LYS A 158 7.24 11.77 -16.81
C LYS A 158 5.73 11.48 -16.91
N ASN A 159 5.32 10.62 -17.84
CA ASN A 159 3.91 10.26 -17.99
C ASN A 159 3.38 9.48 -16.77
N LEU A 160 4.18 8.55 -16.23
CA LEU A 160 3.81 7.82 -15.02
C LEU A 160 3.70 8.74 -13.79
N THR A 161 4.58 9.72 -13.66
CA THR A 161 4.48 10.75 -12.62
C THR A 161 3.24 11.61 -12.79
N MET A 162 2.87 11.99 -14.02
CA MET A 162 1.63 12.71 -14.27
C MET A 162 0.39 11.88 -13.92
N ILE A 163 0.39 10.58 -14.21
CA ILE A 163 -0.69 9.66 -13.80
C ILE A 163 -0.80 9.63 -12.28
N ALA A 164 0.31 9.46 -11.58
CA ALA A 164 0.31 9.46 -10.12
C ALA A 164 -0.20 10.78 -9.53
N ASP A 165 0.16 11.91 -10.13
CA ASP A 165 -0.34 13.22 -9.72
C ASP A 165 -1.87 13.36 -9.91
N GLN A 166 -2.44 12.70 -10.93
CA GLN A 166 -3.88 12.73 -11.18
C GLN A 166 -4.69 11.82 -10.26
N VAL A 167 -4.12 10.68 -9.85
CA VAL A 167 -4.87 9.61 -9.17
C VAL A 167 -4.62 9.50 -7.67
N LEU A 168 -3.44 9.92 -7.19
CA LEU A 168 -3.08 9.79 -5.78
C LEU A 168 -3.56 11.02 -4.99
N PRO A 169 -4.03 10.84 -3.74
CA PRO A 169 -4.18 11.94 -2.79
C PRO A 169 -2.85 12.64 -2.53
N TYR A 170 -2.88 13.93 -2.19
CA TYR A 170 -1.68 14.74 -1.96
C TYR A 170 -0.76 14.13 -0.91
N GLU A 171 -1.34 13.61 0.17
CA GLU A 171 -0.63 12.98 1.28
C GLU A 171 0.15 11.75 0.81
N VAL A 172 -0.46 10.94 -0.07
CA VAL A 172 0.16 9.72 -0.60
C VAL A 172 1.26 10.03 -1.62
N LYS A 173 1.11 11.10 -2.42
CA LYS A 173 2.13 11.50 -3.41
C LYS A 173 3.49 11.77 -2.78
N GLN A 174 3.51 12.28 -1.56
CA GLN A 174 4.76 12.59 -0.84
C GLN A 174 5.48 11.34 -0.32
N GLU A 175 4.79 10.20 -0.34
CA GLU A 175 5.26 8.96 0.29
C GLU A 175 5.61 7.86 -0.73
N ILE A 176 5.35 8.10 -2.02
CA ILE A 176 5.59 7.14 -3.10
C ILE A 176 6.61 7.70 -4.11
N VAL A 177 7.66 6.93 -4.35
CA VAL A 177 8.62 7.15 -5.43
C VAL A 177 8.23 6.29 -6.63
N ILE A 178 8.25 6.88 -7.83
CA ILE A 178 8.03 6.14 -9.08
C ILE A 178 9.37 5.87 -9.74
N LEU A 179 9.63 4.62 -10.06
CA LEU A 179 10.82 4.20 -10.77
C LEU A 179 10.43 3.54 -12.10
N VAL A 180 11.15 3.88 -13.15
CA VAL A 180 11.16 3.12 -14.40
C VAL A 180 12.52 2.45 -14.51
N GLU A 181 12.56 1.16 -14.83
CA GLU A 181 13.80 0.40 -15.03
C GLU A 181 13.98 -0.08 -16.46
#